data_AF-A0A1Q5RVD3-F1
#
_entry.id   AF-A0A1Q5RVD3-F1
#
_cell.length_a   1.000
_cell.length_b   1.000
_cell.length_c   1.000
_cell.angle_alpha   90.00
_cell.angle_beta   90.00
_cell.angle_gamma   90.00
#
_symmetry.space_group_name_H-M   'P 1'
#
loop_
_entity.id
_entity.type
_entity.pdbx_description
1 polymer ?
#
loop_
_entity_poly.entity_id
_entity_poly.type
_entity_poly.pdbx_seq_one_letter_code
_entity_poly.pdbx_strand_id
1 'polypeptide(L)'
;MLLGPALATAAPDPDRIAVNVDQAKLVKLPGGIATIVVGNPLIADVTLQNGGVVVVTGKGYGATNFIALDRTGQVLVDRQIQVEGPTDQLVTVYRGIDRETYSCMPVCQRRITLGDGDTYFRATMEQAGTLNNQATGSGGAAKPQN
;
A
#
# COMPACT_ATOMS: atom_id res chain seq x y z
N MET A 1 27.02 -32.06 29.02
CA MET A 1 26.82 -30.71 28.43
C MET A 1 25.87 -30.84 27.25
N LEU A 2 24.61 -30.46 27.43
CA LEU A 2 23.62 -30.45 26.35
C LEU A 2 23.71 -29.10 25.62
N LEU A 3 24.12 -29.12 24.34
CA LEU A 3 24.06 -27.96 23.46
C LEU A 3 22.60 -27.68 23.09
N GLY A 4 22.05 -26.56 23.56
CA GLY A 4 20.73 -26.08 23.14
C GLY A 4 20.78 -25.47 21.73
N PRO A 5 19.67 -25.53 20.95
CA PRO A 5 19.65 -25.02 19.59
C PRO A 5 19.74 -23.50 19.57
N ALA A 6 20.70 -22.97 18.81
CA ALA A 6 20.79 -21.55 18.51
C ALA A 6 19.65 -21.14 17.57
N LEU A 7 18.73 -20.31 18.05
CA LEU A 7 17.75 -19.63 17.21
C LEU A 7 18.49 -18.59 16.36
N ALA A 8 18.69 -18.89 15.08
CA ALA A 8 19.22 -17.92 14.12
C ALA A 8 18.12 -16.90 13.77
N THR A 9 18.27 -15.67 14.24
CA THR A 9 17.43 -14.54 13.80
C THR A 9 17.89 -14.09 12.42
N ALA A 10 17.06 -14.30 11.40
CA ALA A 10 17.31 -13.74 10.07
C ALA A 10 17.33 -12.20 10.16
N ALA A 11 18.43 -11.59 9.72
CA ALA A 11 18.52 -10.14 9.63
C ALA A 11 17.56 -9.61 8.55
N PRO A 12 16.95 -8.42 8.73
CA PRO A 12 16.17 -7.80 7.67
C PRO A 12 17.07 -7.56 6.46
N ASP A 13 16.63 -8.05 5.30
CA ASP A 13 17.31 -7.84 4.02
C ASP A 13 17.25 -6.35 3.66
N PRO A 14 18.37 -5.61 3.69
CA PRO A 14 18.39 -4.17 3.41
C PRO A 14 18.05 -3.86 1.95
N ASP A 15 18.08 -4.86 1.06
CA ASP A 15 17.75 -4.71 -0.35
C ASP A 15 16.26 -4.95 -0.64
N ARG A 16 15.48 -5.36 0.38
CA ARG A 16 14.03 -5.58 0.29
C ARG A 16 13.23 -4.58 1.13
N ILE A 17 12.26 -3.96 0.48
CA ILE A 17 11.30 -3.06 1.12
C ILE A 17 9.99 -3.81 1.33
N ALA A 18 9.72 -4.22 2.56
CA ALA A 18 8.39 -4.68 2.96
C ALA A 18 7.48 -3.47 3.25
N VAL A 19 6.32 -3.44 2.59
CA VAL A 19 5.23 -2.46 2.77
C VAL A 19 3.90 -3.19 2.78
N ASN A 20 2.93 -2.73 3.57
CA ASN A 20 1.60 -3.32 3.59
C ASN A 20 0.70 -2.67 2.53
N VAL A 21 -0.28 -3.41 2.01
CA VAL A 21 -1.34 -2.85 1.16
C VAL A 21 -2.02 -1.68 1.89
N ASP A 22 -2.29 -0.61 1.16
CA ASP A 22 -2.86 0.65 1.65
C ASP A 22 -1.97 1.45 2.61
N GLN A 23 -0.68 1.10 2.71
CA GLN A 23 0.29 1.82 3.54
C GLN A 23 1.44 2.38 2.70
N ALA A 24 2.10 3.39 3.25
CA ALA A 24 3.28 4.01 2.67
C ALA A 24 4.50 3.87 3.59
N LYS A 25 5.67 3.71 2.99
CA LYS A 25 6.95 3.60 3.68
C LYS A 25 7.95 4.57 3.09
N LEU A 26 8.65 5.30 3.97
CA LEU A 26 9.71 6.21 3.57
C LEU A 26 11.03 5.45 3.45
N VAL A 27 11.72 5.65 2.33
CA VAL A 27 13.05 5.08 2.08
C VAL A 27 13.99 6.20 1.68
N LYS A 28 15.15 6.27 2.31
CA LYS A 28 16.20 7.24 1.94
C LYS A 28 17.03 6.65 0.82
N LEU A 29 17.25 7.44 -0.22
CA LEU A 29 18.07 7.08 -1.37
C LEU A 29 19.34 7.95 -1.41
N PRO A 30 20.39 7.50 -2.11
CA PRO A 30 21.54 8.36 -2.40
C PRO A 30 21.12 9.58 -3.21
N GLY A 31 21.94 10.65 -3.11
CA GLY A 31 21.74 11.85 -3.92
C GLY A 31 21.98 11.59 -5.42
N GLY A 32 21.53 12.53 -6.25
CA GLY A 32 21.77 12.48 -7.71
C GLY A 32 20.72 11.72 -8.52
N ILE A 33 19.67 11.20 -7.89
CA ILE A 33 18.55 10.57 -8.60
C ILE A 33 17.77 11.61 -9.38
N ALA A 34 17.51 11.28 -10.65
CA ALA A 34 16.71 12.08 -11.56
C ALA A 34 15.40 11.37 -11.95
N THR A 35 15.44 10.05 -12.09
CA THR A 35 14.32 9.26 -12.61
C THR A 35 14.09 8.04 -11.75
N ILE A 36 12.82 7.70 -11.54
CA ILE A 36 12.40 6.42 -10.93
C ILE A 36 11.57 5.65 -11.96
N VAL A 37 11.88 4.37 -12.11
CA VAL A 37 11.14 3.42 -12.92
C VAL A 37 10.59 2.33 -11.99
N VAL A 38 9.28 2.11 -12.04
CA VAL A 38 8.61 1.08 -11.24
C VAL A 38 8.26 -0.09 -12.14
N GLY A 39 8.59 -1.32 -11.73
CA GLY A 39 8.32 -2.52 -12.51
C GLY A 39 6.82 -2.74 -12.73
N ASN A 40 6.02 -2.71 -11.66
CA ASN A 40 4.56 -2.82 -11.73
C ASN A 40 3.84 -1.80 -10.81
N PRO A 41 3.30 -0.70 -11.35
CA PRO A 41 2.60 0.35 -10.59
C PRO A 41 1.22 -0.07 -10.06
N LEU A 42 0.72 -1.26 -10.40
CA LEU A 42 -0.48 -1.84 -9.80
C LEU A 42 -0.18 -2.53 -8.46
N ILE A 43 1.06 -2.98 -8.24
CA ILE A 43 1.50 -3.63 -6.99
C ILE A 43 1.99 -2.58 -6.00
N ALA A 44 2.91 -1.71 -6.42
CA ALA A 44 3.42 -0.62 -5.59
C ALA A 44 3.68 0.63 -6.43
N ASP A 45 3.57 1.80 -5.83
CA ASP A 45 3.94 3.07 -6.45
C ASP A 45 5.10 3.71 -5.68
N VAL A 46 5.95 4.47 -6.37
CA VAL A 46 7.13 5.11 -5.77
C VAL A 46 7.21 6.55 -6.24
N THR A 47 7.16 7.48 -5.29
CA THR A 47 7.29 8.91 -5.58
C THR A 47 8.54 9.48 -4.94
N LEU A 48 9.30 10.26 -5.71
CA LEU A 48 10.48 10.96 -5.23
C LEU A 48 10.06 12.29 -4.58
N GLN A 49 10.47 12.47 -3.32
CA GLN A 49 10.32 13.72 -2.58
C GLN A 49 11.64 14.49 -2.57
N ASN A 50 11.55 15.79 -2.32
CA ASN A 50 12.73 16.63 -2.15
C ASN A 50 13.63 16.10 -1.03
N GLY A 51 14.95 16.16 -1.23
CA GLY A 51 15.93 15.69 -0.24
C GLY A 51 16.31 14.21 -0.32
N GLY A 52 16.01 13.53 -1.44
CA GLY A 52 16.46 12.15 -1.68
C GLY A 52 15.66 11.10 -0.89
N VAL A 53 14.43 11.42 -0.49
CA VAL A 53 13.52 10.48 0.16
C VAL A 53 12.50 10.03 -0.87
N VAL A 54 12.23 8.72 -0.91
CA VAL A 54 11.11 8.18 -1.69
C VAL A 54 10.01 7.69 -0.77
N VAL A 55 8.78 7.91 -1.21
CA VAL A 55 7.57 7.35 -0.60
C VAL A 55 7.18 6.15 -1.44
N VAL A 56 7.27 4.96 -0.85
CA VAL A 56 6.83 3.70 -1.46
C VAL A 56 5.44 3.38 -0.92
N THR A 57 4.45 3.25 -1.79
CA THR A 57 3.06 2.97 -1.43
C THR A 57 2.67 1.58 -1.90
N GLY A 58 2.24 0.70 -0.98
CA GLY A 58 1.69 -0.61 -1.32
C GLY A 58 0.27 -0.49 -1.86
N LYS A 59 0.03 -0.93 -3.09
CA LYS A 59 -1.29 -0.85 -3.76
C LYS A 59 -1.96 -2.20 -3.91
N GLY A 60 -1.19 -3.25 -4.11
CA GLY A 60 -1.72 -4.60 -4.27
C GLY A 60 -0.72 -5.66 -3.85
N TYR A 61 -1.24 -6.83 -3.48
CA TYR A 61 -0.43 -7.96 -3.06
C TYR A 61 0.54 -8.42 -4.14
N GLY A 62 1.77 -8.75 -3.74
CA GLY A 62 2.77 -9.32 -4.62
C GLY A 62 4.15 -8.74 -4.40
N ALA A 63 5.06 -9.06 -5.32
CA ALA A 63 6.41 -8.52 -5.33
C ALA A 63 6.63 -7.72 -6.61
N THR A 64 7.29 -6.58 -6.50
CA THR A 64 7.77 -5.78 -7.63
C THR A 64 9.12 -5.16 -7.26
N ASN A 65 9.63 -4.23 -8.05
CA ASN A 65 10.84 -3.47 -7.75
C ASN A 65 10.71 -2.04 -8.28
N PHE A 66 11.63 -1.20 -7.85
CA PHE A 66 11.88 0.07 -8.52
C PHE A 66 13.37 0.23 -8.79
N ILE A 67 13.66 0.97 -9.84
CA ILE A 67 15.01 1.31 -10.30
C ILE A 67 15.12 2.82 -10.28
N ALA A 68 16.15 3.36 -9.65
CA ALA A 68 16.46 4.78 -9.66
C ALA A 68 17.69 5.07 -10.51
N LEU A 69 17.54 6.05 -11.42
CA LEU A 69 18.56 6.46 -12.37
C LEU A 69 19.03 7.88 -12.07
N ASP A 70 20.29 8.16 -12.38
CA ASP A 70 20.82 9.53 -12.42
C ASP A 70 20.46 10.25 -13.74
N ARG A 71 20.98 11.47 -13.92
CA ARG A 71 20.76 12.26 -15.15
C ARG A 71 21.45 11.70 -16.39
N THR A 72 22.43 10.81 -16.23
CA THR A 72 23.16 10.15 -17.32
C THR A 72 22.50 8.84 -17.74
N GLY A 73 21.49 8.38 -16.99
CA GLY A 73 20.82 7.10 -17.18
C GLY A 73 21.50 5.93 -16.46
N GLN A 74 22.50 6.19 -15.62
CA GLN A 74 23.14 5.16 -14.80
C GLN A 74 22.20 4.73 -13.68
N VAL A 75 22.11 3.42 -13.45
CA VAL A 75 21.38 2.84 -12.32
C VAL A 75 22.16 3.12 -11.04
N LEU A 76 21.53 3.87 -10.13
CA LEU A 76 22.06 4.12 -8.79
C LEU A 76 21.50 3.17 -7.75
N VAL A 77 20.24 2.73 -7.93
CA VAL A 77 19.51 1.87 -6.99
C VAL A 77 18.62 0.90 -7.76
N ASP A 78 18.61 -0.36 -7.34
CA ASP A 78 17.60 -1.35 -7.67
C ASP A 78 17.19 -2.06 -6.36
N ARG A 79 15.89 -2.08 -6.06
CA ARG A 79 15.35 -2.59 -4.79
C ARG A 79 14.05 -3.33 -5.00
N GLN A 80 13.95 -4.50 -4.38
CA GLN A 80 12.72 -5.29 -4.39
C GLN A 80 11.72 -4.68 -3.40
N ILE A 81 10.47 -4.56 -3.83
CA ILE A 81 9.33 -4.20 -2.97
C ILE A 81 8.49 -5.46 -2.79
N GLN A 82 8.28 -5.86 -1.54
CA GLN A 82 7.33 -6.89 -1.16
C GLN A 82 6.10 -6.21 -0.57
N VAL A 83 4.95 -6.41 -1.18
CA VAL A 83 3.68 -5.88 -0.69
C VAL A 83 2.92 -6.99 0.04
N GLU A 84 2.70 -6.77 1.33
CA GLU A 84 2.12 -7.73 2.26
C GLU A 84 0.70 -7.31 2.66
N GLY A 85 -0.05 -8.22 3.27
CA GLY A 85 -1.38 -7.91 3.77
C GLY A 85 -1.36 -6.85 4.86
N PRO A 86 -2.48 -6.13 5.08
CA PRO A 86 -2.58 -5.15 6.15
C PRO A 86 -2.29 -5.81 7.51
N THR A 87 -1.58 -5.10 8.38
CA THR A 87 -1.28 -5.52 9.76
C THR A 87 -2.34 -5.09 10.76
N ASP A 88 -3.36 -4.34 10.32
CA ASP A 88 -4.50 -3.95 11.15
C ASP A 88 -5.23 -5.19 11.71
N GLN A 89 -5.99 -5.01 12.79
CA GLN A 89 -6.87 -6.04 13.37
C GLN A 89 -8.03 -6.34 12.41
N LEU A 90 -7.70 -7.05 11.33
CA LEU A 90 -8.62 -7.46 10.30
C LEU A 90 -9.19 -8.84 10.61
N VAL A 91 -10.49 -8.98 10.40
CA VAL A 91 -11.19 -10.24 10.45
C VAL A 91 -11.67 -10.57 9.04
N THR A 92 -11.23 -11.70 8.51
CA THR A 92 -11.67 -12.21 7.22
C THR A 92 -12.66 -13.36 7.44
N VAL A 93 -13.87 -13.22 6.90
CA VAL A 93 -14.93 -14.23 6.97
C VAL A 93 -15.04 -14.90 5.60
N TYR A 94 -14.97 -16.23 5.57
CA TYR A 94 -15.20 -17.02 4.36
C TYR A 94 -16.55 -17.75 4.45
N ARG A 95 -17.40 -17.57 3.44
CA ARG A 95 -18.67 -18.28 3.25
C ARG A 95 -18.63 -18.99 1.90
N GLY A 96 -18.09 -20.22 1.90
CA GLY A 96 -17.78 -20.90 0.64
C GLY A 96 -16.68 -20.18 -0.12
N ILE A 97 -16.98 -19.72 -1.34
CA ILE A 97 -16.03 -18.92 -2.16
C ILE A 97 -16.09 -17.42 -1.87
N ASP A 98 -17.09 -16.97 -1.12
CA ASP A 98 -17.26 -15.57 -0.78
C ASP A 98 -16.36 -15.19 0.38
N ARG A 99 -15.58 -14.12 0.20
CA ARG A 99 -14.69 -13.55 1.21
C ARG A 99 -15.15 -12.14 1.58
N GLU A 100 -15.26 -11.87 2.87
CA GLU A 100 -15.58 -10.55 3.41
C GLU A 100 -14.50 -10.14 4.40
N THR A 101 -13.94 -8.93 4.26
CA THR A 101 -12.93 -8.40 5.19
C THR A 101 -13.54 -7.29 6.08
N TYR A 102 -13.24 -7.34 7.37
CA TYR A 102 -13.68 -6.37 8.37
C TYR A 102 -12.49 -5.78 9.12
N SER A 103 -12.57 -4.51 9.51
CA SER A 103 -11.67 -3.89 10.48
C SER A 103 -12.37 -3.79 11.83
N CYS A 104 -11.80 -4.41 12.87
CA CYS A 104 -12.48 -4.60 14.15
C CYS A 104 -11.76 -3.88 15.29
N MET A 105 -12.16 -2.64 15.57
CA MET A 105 -11.64 -1.86 16.71
C MET A 105 -12.72 -0.88 17.26
N PRO A 106 -13.44 -1.15 18.37
CA PRO A 106 -13.77 -2.44 19.00
C PRO A 106 -14.99 -3.14 18.33
N VAL A 107 -15.70 -2.44 17.45
CA VAL A 107 -16.81 -2.98 16.65
C VAL A 107 -16.30 -3.20 15.23
N CYS A 108 -16.66 -4.32 14.62
CA CYS A 108 -16.28 -4.64 13.25
C CYS A 108 -17.01 -3.77 12.24
N GLN A 109 -16.24 -3.04 11.44
CA GLN A 109 -16.71 -2.26 10.30
C GLN A 109 -16.28 -2.92 9.00
N ARG A 110 -17.11 -2.80 7.96
CA ARG A 110 -16.81 -3.34 6.64
C ARG A 110 -15.60 -2.62 6.04
N ARG A 111 -14.61 -3.39 5.59
CA ARG A 111 -13.42 -2.88 4.88
C ARG A 111 -13.33 -3.60 3.54
N ILE A 112 -13.22 -2.84 2.45
CA ILE A 112 -12.94 -3.43 1.15
C ILE A 112 -11.45 -3.79 1.12
N THR A 113 -11.15 -5.06 0.84
CA THR A 113 -9.77 -5.53 0.63
C THR A 113 -9.68 -6.29 -0.68
N LEU A 114 -8.53 -6.23 -1.35
CA LEU A 114 -8.30 -6.98 -2.59
C LEU A 114 -8.58 -8.47 -2.38
N GLY A 115 -9.44 -9.01 -3.23
CA GLY A 115 -9.91 -10.40 -3.20
C GLY A 115 -11.12 -10.67 -2.31
N ASP A 116 -11.81 -9.65 -1.78
CA ASP A 116 -13.17 -9.82 -1.26
C ASP A 116 -14.16 -10.17 -2.39
N GLY A 117 -15.26 -10.86 -2.04
CA GLY A 117 -16.27 -11.32 -2.99
C GLY A 117 -16.98 -10.17 -3.72
N ASP A 118 -17.37 -10.40 -4.99
CA ASP A 118 -17.91 -9.36 -5.89
C ASP A 118 -19.13 -8.64 -5.30
N THR A 119 -20.08 -9.37 -4.74
CA THR A 119 -21.28 -8.79 -4.10
C THR A 119 -20.93 -7.87 -2.94
N TYR A 120 -19.99 -8.29 -2.08
CA TYR A 120 -19.53 -7.49 -0.94
C TYR A 120 -18.77 -6.24 -1.38
N PHE A 121 -17.89 -6.40 -2.38
CA PHE A 121 -17.10 -5.33 -2.97
C PHE A 121 -18.00 -4.25 -3.59
N ARG A 122 -18.93 -4.64 -4.47
CA ARG A 122 -19.83 -3.71 -5.16
C ARG A 122 -20.73 -2.94 -4.19
N ALA A 123 -21.36 -3.64 -3.24
CA ALA A 123 -22.24 -3.00 -2.27
C ALA A 123 -21.50 -1.95 -1.42
N THR A 124 -20.27 -2.24 -0.99
CA THR A 124 -19.49 -1.31 -0.18
C THR A 124 -18.98 -0.12 -1.02
N MET A 125 -18.58 -0.35 -2.29
CA MET A 125 -18.21 0.72 -3.22
C MET A 125 -19.37 1.66 -3.56
N GLU A 126 -20.58 1.12 -3.74
CA GLU A 126 -21.78 1.91 -3.99
C GLU A 126 -22.08 2.83 -2.82
N GLN A 127 -22.07 2.30 -1.58
CA GLN A 127 -22.26 3.10 -0.37
C GLN A 127 -21.23 4.23 -0.25
N ALA A 128 -19.95 3.92 -0.49
CA ALA A 128 -18.89 4.91 -0.46
C ALA A 128 -19.06 5.98 -1.56
N GLY A 129 -19.47 5.56 -2.76
CA GLY A 129 -19.76 6.47 -3.88
C GLY A 129 -20.94 7.40 -3.59
N THR A 130 -22.04 6.89 -3.03
CA THR A 130 -23.19 7.71 -2.60
C THR A 130 -22.79 8.73 -1.55
N LEU A 131 -22.03 8.32 -0.53
CA LEU A 131 -21.51 9.24 0.50
C LEU A 131 -20.63 10.33 -0.11
N ASN A 132 -19.70 9.95 -1.01
CA ASN A 132 -18.82 10.91 -1.68
C ASN A 132 -19.60 11.90 -2.56
N ASN A 133 -20.62 11.44 -3.29
CA ASN A 133 -21.48 12.31 -4.11
C ASN A 133 -22.29 13.28 -3.26
N GLN A 134 -22.75 12.85 -2.07
CA GLN A 134 -23.43 13.73 -1.12
C GLN A 134 -22.47 14.74 -0.48
N ALA A 135 -21.24 14.33 -0.16
CA ALA A 135 -20.20 15.19 0.40
C ALA A 135 -19.71 16.24 -0.61
N THR A 136 -19.60 15.88 -1.89
CA THR A 136 -19.19 16.80 -2.96
C THR A 136 -20.34 17.67 -3.47
N GLY A 137 -21.58 17.19 -3.41
CA GLY A 137 -22.79 17.95 -3.79
C GLY A 137 -23.21 19.03 -2.78
N SER A 138 -22.71 19.00 -1.54
CA SER A 138 -23.00 19.98 -0.50
C SER A 138 -22.02 21.15 -0.42
N GLY A 139 -20.93 21.13 -1.21
CA GLY A 139 -19.93 22.21 -1.27
C GLY A 139 -20.18 23.29 -2.34
N GLY A 140 -21.29 23.21 -3.09
CA GLY A 140 -21.51 23.97 -4.33
C GLY A 140 -22.74 24.87 -4.35
N ALA A 141 -22.98 25.72 -3.34
CA ALA A 141 -23.94 26.81 -3.45
C ALA A 141 -23.73 27.93 -2.41
N ALA A 142 -22.66 28.71 -2.56
CA ALA A 142 -22.62 30.08 -2.03
C ALA A 142 -22.22 31.01 -3.18
N LYS A 143 -23.20 31.39 -4.01
CA LYS A 143 -23.03 32.48 -4.98
C LYS A 143 -23.13 33.80 -4.20
N PRO A 144 -22.19 34.75 -4.34
CA PRO A 144 -22.29 36.04 -3.67
C PRO A 144 -23.48 36.82 -4.26
N GLN A 145 -24.36 37.30 -3.39
CA GLN A 145 -25.44 38.20 -3.76
C GLN A 145 -24.85 39.60 -3.97
N ASN A 146 -25.14 40.16 -5.14
CA ASN A 146 -24.76 41.49 -5.58
C ASN A 146 -25.70 42.55 -4.98
#